data_AF-A0A1R3GCN4-F1
#
_entry.id   AF-A0A1R3GCN4-F1
#
_cell.length_a   1.000
_cell.length_b   1.000
_cell.length_c   1.000
_cell.angle_alpha   90.00
_cell.angle_beta   90.00
_cell.angle_gamma   90.00
#
_symmetry.space_group_name_H-M   'P 1'
#
loop_
_entity.id
_entity.type
_entity.pdbx_description
1 polymer ?
#
loop_
_entity_poly.entity_id
_entity_poly.type
_entity_poly.pdbx_seq_one_letter_code
_entity_poly.pdbx_strand_id
1 'polypeptide(L)'
;MGLGKKKTTTKSGTESYGELCAEINNYTEVYREKNESIKTTTKYFDREFEDKDLKKELVKELMKFPWLNKSDIYKVAQHIIKDATKFELYSALPNDMKEYFVKEQLNECNPYVSSFDFGGGD
;
A
#
# COMPACT_ATOMS: atom_id res chain seq x y z
N MET A 1 -53.21 -47.13 -36.52
CA MET A 1 -53.23 -46.87 -35.07
C MET A 1 -51.80 -46.90 -34.56
N GLY A 2 -51.37 -45.92 -33.77
CA GLY A 2 -50.04 -45.94 -33.15
C GLY A 2 -49.50 -44.55 -32.78
N LEU A 3 -50.23 -43.74 -32.02
CA LEU A 3 -49.69 -42.53 -31.40
C LEU A 3 -48.72 -42.95 -30.29
N GLY A 4 -47.42 -42.90 -30.59
CA GLY A 4 -46.36 -43.07 -29.60
C GLY A 4 -46.37 -41.91 -28.61
N LYS A 5 -46.96 -42.12 -27.44
CA LYS A 5 -46.94 -41.17 -26.33
C LYS A 5 -45.48 -40.94 -25.90
N LYS A 6 -44.93 -39.75 -26.16
CA LYS A 6 -43.71 -39.27 -25.49
C LYS A 6 -44.03 -39.20 -23.99
N LYS A 7 -43.44 -40.10 -23.21
CA LYS A 7 -43.38 -39.99 -21.74
C LYS A 7 -42.56 -38.74 -21.44
N THR A 8 -43.24 -37.64 -21.10
CA THR A 8 -42.63 -36.55 -20.36
C THR A 8 -42.34 -37.10 -18.97
N THR A 9 -41.09 -37.46 -18.73
CA THR A 9 -40.62 -37.81 -17.38
C THR A 9 -40.67 -36.53 -16.57
N THR A 10 -41.71 -36.36 -15.76
CA THR A 10 -41.78 -35.33 -14.75
C THR A 10 -40.68 -35.63 -13.72
N LYS A 11 -39.57 -34.88 -13.74
CA LYS A 11 -38.56 -34.93 -12.67
C LYS A 11 -39.29 -34.75 -11.34
N SER A 12 -39.03 -35.63 -10.39
CA SER A 12 -39.74 -35.62 -9.11
C SER A 12 -39.48 -34.28 -8.40
N GLY A 13 -40.49 -33.69 -7.76
CA GLY A 13 -40.39 -32.36 -7.15
C GLY A 13 -39.27 -32.21 -6.10
N THR A 14 -38.79 -33.32 -5.57
CA THR A 14 -37.64 -33.40 -4.65
C THR A 14 -36.29 -33.15 -5.32
N GLU A 15 -36.10 -33.60 -6.57
CA GLU A 15 -34.86 -33.35 -7.33
C GLU A 15 -34.78 -31.87 -7.75
N SER A 16 -35.92 -31.29 -8.15
CA SER A 16 -36.04 -29.87 -8.50
C SER A 16 -35.80 -28.94 -7.31
N TYR A 17 -36.21 -29.31 -6.11
CA TYR A 17 -35.96 -28.52 -4.90
C TYR A 17 -34.50 -28.60 -4.45
N GLY A 18 -33.88 -29.79 -4.55
CA GLY A 18 -32.45 -29.97 -4.28
C GLY A 18 -31.56 -29.16 -5.23
N GLU A 19 -31.89 -29.14 -6.53
CA GLU A 19 -31.22 -28.31 -7.54
C GLU A 19 -31.34 -26.80 -7.18
N LEU A 20 -32.54 -26.33 -6.80
CA LEU A 20 -32.76 -24.95 -6.38
C LEU A 20 -31.96 -24.58 -5.11
N CYS A 21 -31.93 -25.44 -4.10
CA CYS A 21 -31.15 -25.23 -2.88
C CYS A 21 -29.64 -25.17 -3.17
N ALA A 22 -29.13 -26.02 -4.06
CA ALA A 22 -27.73 -26.00 -4.47
C ALA A 22 -27.37 -24.69 -5.20
N GLU A 23 -28.27 -24.21 -6.07
CA GLU A 23 -28.08 -22.95 -6.80
C GLU A 23 -28.08 -21.74 -5.86
N ILE A 24 -29.02 -21.69 -4.91
CA ILE A 24 -29.06 -20.63 -3.87
C ILE A 24 -27.78 -20.62 -3.05
N ASN A 25 -27.29 -21.80 -2.61
CA ASN A 25 -26.05 -21.91 -1.83
C ASN A 25 -24.85 -21.41 -2.64
N ASN A 26 -24.74 -21.80 -3.91
CA ASN A 26 -23.67 -21.33 -4.79
C ASN A 26 -23.70 -19.80 -4.96
N TYR A 27 -24.88 -19.21 -5.16
CA TYR A 27 -25.02 -17.75 -5.17
C TYR A 27 -24.58 -17.13 -3.84
N THR A 28 -24.95 -17.70 -2.71
CA THR A 28 -24.56 -17.17 -1.39
C THR A 28 -23.05 -17.25 -1.15
N GLU A 29 -22.40 -18.31 -1.63
CA GLU A 29 -20.94 -18.45 -1.59
C GLU A 29 -20.25 -17.40 -2.46
N VAL A 30 -20.69 -17.21 -3.69
CA VAL A 30 -20.16 -16.17 -4.60
C VAL A 30 -20.31 -14.77 -3.99
N TYR A 31 -21.44 -14.47 -3.36
CA TYR A 31 -21.63 -13.21 -2.65
C TYR A 31 -20.68 -13.05 -1.45
N ARG A 32 -20.44 -14.13 -0.69
CA ARG A 32 -19.52 -14.12 0.45
C ARG A 32 -18.08 -13.86 0.00
N GLU A 33 -17.62 -14.53 -1.06
CA GLU A 33 -16.28 -14.34 -1.62
C GLU A 33 -16.09 -12.91 -2.14
N LYS A 34 -17.08 -12.37 -2.86
CA LYS A 34 -17.03 -10.97 -3.30
C LYS A 34 -16.98 -9.99 -2.13
N ASN A 35 -17.72 -10.24 -1.06
CA ASN A 35 -17.72 -9.39 0.12
C ASN A 35 -16.35 -9.40 0.82
N GLU A 36 -15.70 -10.56 0.93
CA GLU A 36 -14.34 -10.66 1.49
C GLU A 36 -13.28 -10.00 0.59
N SER A 37 -13.41 -10.11 -0.73
CA SER A 37 -12.56 -9.40 -1.70
C SER A 37 -12.69 -7.88 -1.59
N ILE A 38 -13.92 -7.37 -1.44
CA ILE A 38 -14.19 -5.95 -1.20
C ILE A 38 -13.56 -5.49 0.11
N LYS A 39 -13.77 -6.21 1.23
CA LYS A 39 -13.16 -5.88 2.52
C LYS A 39 -11.63 -5.81 2.44
N THR A 40 -11.01 -6.75 1.72
CA THR A 40 -9.55 -6.78 1.53
C THR A 40 -9.07 -5.58 0.73
N THR A 41 -9.82 -5.22 -0.32
CA THR A 41 -9.54 -4.05 -1.16
C THR A 41 -9.70 -2.74 -0.37
N THR A 42 -10.74 -2.61 0.44
CA THR A 42 -10.94 -1.43 1.31
C THR A 42 -9.77 -1.25 2.28
N LYS A 43 -9.33 -2.33 2.94
CA LYS A 43 -8.15 -2.29 3.84
C LYS A 43 -6.88 -1.83 3.14
N TYR A 44 -6.69 -2.21 1.88
CA TYR A 44 -5.53 -1.77 1.08
C TYR A 44 -5.59 -0.25 0.82
N PHE A 45 -6.75 0.27 0.46
CA PHE A 45 -6.93 1.71 0.24
C PHE A 45 -6.76 2.54 1.52
N ASP A 46 -7.25 2.04 2.66
CA ASP A 46 -7.07 2.69 3.96
C ASP A 46 -5.59 2.80 4.32
N ARG A 47 -4.82 1.71 4.13
CA ARG A 47 -3.36 1.70 4.36
C ARG A 47 -2.60 2.66 3.43
N GLU A 48 -2.93 2.69 2.15
CA GLU A 48 -2.33 3.62 1.18
C GLU A 48 -2.64 5.09 1.50
N PHE A 49 -3.82 5.35 2.06
CA PHE A 49 -4.21 6.70 2.48
C PHE A 49 -3.40 7.15 3.70
N GLU A 50 -3.27 6.30 4.71
CA GLU A 50 -2.46 6.54 5.91
C GLU A 50 -0.99 6.81 5.52
N ASP A 51 -0.41 6.00 4.64
CA ASP A 51 0.97 6.18 4.17
C ASP A 51 1.18 7.52 3.45
N LYS A 52 0.19 8.01 2.69
CA LYS A 52 0.28 9.31 2.01
C LYS A 52 0.24 10.48 2.98
N ASP A 53 -0.59 10.42 4.01
CA ASP A 53 -0.67 11.49 4.99
C ASP A 53 0.55 11.53 5.90
N LEU A 54 1.10 10.38 6.29
CA LEU A 54 2.37 10.30 7.03
C LEU A 54 3.54 10.90 6.21
N LYS A 55 3.61 10.63 4.90
CA LYS A 55 4.63 11.21 4.01
C LYS A 55 4.50 12.74 3.90
N LYS A 56 3.29 13.28 3.85
CA LYS A 56 3.08 14.74 3.88
C LYS A 56 3.51 15.34 5.21
N GLU A 57 3.23 14.65 6.31
CA GLU A 57 3.57 15.13 7.65
C GLU A 57 5.09 15.20 7.85
N LEU A 58 5.84 14.21 7.38
CA LEU A 58 7.31 14.27 7.32
C LEU A 58 7.80 15.55 6.63
N VAL A 59 7.28 15.88 5.45
CA VAL A 59 7.69 17.07 4.70
C VAL A 59 7.37 18.36 5.48
N LYS A 60 6.20 18.43 6.14
CA LYS A 60 5.85 19.57 6.99
C LYS A 60 6.77 19.70 8.20
N GLU A 61 7.15 18.58 8.82
CA GLU A 61 8.11 18.61 9.92
C GLU A 61 9.48 19.08 9.46
N LEU A 62 9.95 18.61 8.29
CA LEU A 62 11.22 19.07 7.72
C LEU A 62 11.22 20.59 7.43
N MET A 63 10.07 21.15 7.02
CA MET A 63 9.91 22.60 6.86
C MET A 63 10.03 23.40 8.16
N LYS A 64 9.91 22.77 9.34
CA LYS A 64 10.09 23.44 10.63
C LYS A 64 11.56 23.69 10.96
N PHE A 65 12.50 22.98 10.32
CA PHE A 65 13.93 23.19 10.53
C PHE A 65 14.42 24.41 9.74
N PRO A 66 14.80 25.52 10.40
CA PRO A 66 15.14 26.77 9.72
C PRO A 66 16.45 26.70 8.93
N TRP A 67 17.30 25.72 9.22
CA TRP A 67 18.58 25.50 8.57
C TRP A 67 18.49 24.67 7.27
N LEU A 68 17.33 24.09 6.96
CA LEU A 68 17.10 23.36 5.72
C LEU A 68 16.55 24.29 4.63
N ASN A 69 17.17 24.24 3.45
CA ASN A 69 16.59 24.87 2.26
C ASN A 69 15.58 23.91 1.59
N LYS A 70 14.74 24.45 0.70
CA LYS A 70 13.70 23.67 0.00
C LYS A 70 14.25 22.47 -0.80
N SER A 71 15.46 22.59 -1.36
CA SER A 71 16.08 21.51 -2.14
C SER A 71 16.52 20.36 -1.23
N ASP A 72 17.13 20.69 -0.09
CA ASP A 72 17.59 19.72 0.89
C ASP A 72 16.41 19.02 1.58
N ILE A 73 15.32 19.74 1.87
CA ILE A 73 14.06 19.13 2.35
C ILE A 73 13.61 18.04 1.38
N TYR A 74 13.60 18.32 0.07
CA TYR A 74 13.16 17.35 -0.92
C TYR A 74 14.08 16.13 -0.99
N LYS A 75 15.41 16.34 -1.00
CA LYS A 75 16.40 15.27 -1.02
C LYS A 75 16.28 14.36 0.21
N VAL A 76 16.26 14.95 1.41
CA VAL A 76 16.17 14.19 2.67
C VAL A 76 14.83 13.49 2.79
N ALA A 77 13.72 14.15 2.46
CA ALA A 77 12.40 13.52 2.46
C ALA A 77 12.37 12.31 1.52
N GLN A 78 12.91 12.43 0.31
CA GLN A 78 12.99 11.29 -0.62
C GLN A 78 13.86 10.16 -0.07
N HIS A 79 14.99 10.49 0.55
CA HIS A 79 15.91 9.49 1.10
C HIS A 79 15.28 8.71 2.25
N ILE A 80 14.56 9.40 3.15
CA ILE A 80 13.83 8.77 4.25
C ILE A 80 12.64 7.97 3.71
N ILE A 81 11.84 8.51 2.78
CA ILE A 81 10.62 7.83 2.26
C ILE A 81 10.96 6.58 1.46
N LYS A 82 12.10 6.54 0.76
CA LYS A 82 12.53 5.36 -0.02
C LYS A 82 12.92 4.18 0.86
N ASP A 83 13.30 4.43 2.11
CA ASP A 83 13.72 3.42 3.06
C ASP A 83 12.69 3.31 4.19
N ALA A 84 11.89 2.23 4.15
CA ALA A 84 10.81 2.01 5.10
C ALA A 84 11.31 2.01 6.57
N THR A 85 12.51 1.48 6.82
CA THR A 85 13.09 1.43 8.16
C THR A 85 13.45 2.83 8.65
N LYS A 86 13.99 3.69 7.79
CA LYS A 86 14.28 5.09 8.13
C LYS A 86 13.00 5.89 8.38
N PHE A 87 11.96 5.64 7.61
CA PHE A 87 10.67 6.30 7.77
C PHE A 87 9.99 5.92 9.09
N GLU A 88 9.99 4.62 9.42
CA GLU A 88 9.48 4.12 10.69
C GLU A 88 10.30 4.68 11.87
N LEU A 89 11.63 4.66 11.76
CA LEU A 89 12.53 5.20 12.78
C LEU A 89 12.28 6.69 13.00
N TYR A 90 12.21 7.50 11.93
CA TYR A 90 11.92 8.92 12.04
C TYR A 90 10.58 9.19 12.75
N SER A 91 9.56 8.38 12.46
CA SER A 91 8.23 8.50 13.08
C SER A 91 8.24 8.14 14.56
N ALA A 92 9.12 7.22 14.98
CA ALA A 92 9.26 6.78 16.36
C ALA A 92 10.18 7.69 17.20
N LEU A 93 11.01 8.54 16.58
CA LEU A 93 11.96 9.39 17.28
C LEU A 93 11.25 10.54 18.03
N PRO A 94 11.71 10.88 19.25
CA PRO A 94 11.26 12.08 19.93
C PRO A 94 11.78 13.34 19.21
N ASN A 95 11.08 14.45 19.37
CA ASN A 95 11.32 15.67 18.57
C ASN A 95 12.73 16.25 18.72
N ASP A 96 13.36 16.06 19.87
CA ASP A 96 14.74 16.48 20.18
C ASP A 96 15.79 15.65 19.42
N MET A 97 15.49 14.40 19.05
CA MET A 97 16.38 13.54 18.28
C MET A 97 16.16 13.63 16.77
N LYS A 98 14.98 14.08 16.33
CA LYS A 98 14.66 14.24 14.89
C LYS A 98 15.65 15.14 14.17
N GLU A 99 16.10 16.23 14.80
CA GLU A 99 17.07 17.14 14.16
C GLU A 99 18.40 16.45 13.86
N TYR A 100 18.92 15.65 14.80
CA TYR A 100 20.18 14.91 14.62
C TYR A 100 20.05 13.87 13.50
N PHE A 101 18.95 13.12 13.50
CA PHE A 101 18.66 12.15 12.45
C PHE A 101 18.61 12.81 11.07
N VAL A 102 17.91 13.95 10.93
CA VAL A 102 17.80 14.66 9.65
C VAL A 102 19.16 15.17 9.16
N LYS A 103 20.04 15.61 10.07
CA LYS A 103 21.43 15.99 9.73
C LYS A 103 22.23 14.80 9.21
N GLU A 104 22.10 13.64 9.84
CA GLU A 104 22.75 12.40 9.38
C GLU A 104 22.25 12.00 7.99
N GLN A 105 20.94 12.02 7.78
CA GLN A 105 20.34 11.71 6.47
C GLN A 105 20.74 12.70 5.38
N LEU A 106 20.92 13.98 5.72
CA LEU A 106 21.43 14.98 4.79
C LEU A 106 22.88 14.72 4.39
N ASN A 107 23.73 14.28 5.33
CA ASN A 107 25.11 13.91 5.04
C ASN A 107 25.19 12.67 4.13
N GLU A 108 24.31 11.69 4.33
CA GLU A 108 24.21 10.54 3.44
C GLU A 108 23.74 10.93 2.03
N CYS A 109 22.86 11.93 1.92
CA CYS A 109 22.36 12.45 0.64
C CYS A 109 23.41 13.23 -0.15
N ASN A 110 24.37 13.84 0.55
CA ASN A 110 25.48 14.59 -0.04
C ASN A 110 26.80 13.91 0.36
N PRO A 111 27.11 12.72 -0.19
CA PRO A 111 28.39 12.08 0.07
C PRO A 111 29.49 13.06 -0.32
N TYR A 112 30.42 13.30 0.62
CA TYR A 112 31.54 14.19 0.40
C TYR A 112 32.32 13.73 -0.84
N VAL A 113 32.21 14.46 -1.94
CA VAL A 113 33.10 14.25 -3.08
C VAL A 113 34.39 14.97 -2.70
N SER A 114 35.37 14.21 -2.25
CA SER A 114 36.75 14.68 -2.20
C SER A 114 37.11 15.20 -3.60
N SER A 115 37.14 16.52 -3.80
CA SER A 115 37.80 17.12 -4.95
C SER A 115 39.31 16.97 -4.73
N PHE A 116 39.80 15.74 -4.81
CA PHE A 116 41.22 15.47 -4.95
C PHE A 116 41.56 15.74 -6.40
N ASP A 117 41.69 17.02 -6.75
CA ASP A 117 42.30 17.42 -8.00
C ASP A 117 43.81 17.27 -7.83
N PHE A 118 44.34 16.13 -8.26
CA PHE A 118 45.78 15.92 -8.35
C PHE A 118 46.27 16.80 -9.50
N GLY A 119 46.55 18.07 -9.19
CA GLY A 119 47.38 18.90 -10.05
C GLY A 119 48.71 18.18 -10.28
N GLY A 120 48.98 17.81 -11.52
CA GLY A 120 50.23 17.19 -11.98
C GLY A 120 49.93 16.48 -13.31
N GLY A 121 50.23 17.04 -14.47
CA GLY A 121 51.43 17.77 -14.82
C GLY A 121 52.02 16.99 -15.99
N ASP A 122 51.86 17.54 -17.18
CA ASP A 122 52.71 17.31 -18.36
C ASP A 122 52.98 18.68 -19.00
#